data_AF-A0A7S4VUK3-F1
#
_entry.id   AF-A0A7S4VUK3-F1
#
_cell.length_a   1.000
_cell.length_b   1.000
_cell.length_c   1.000
_cell.angle_alpha   90.00
_cell.angle_beta   90.00
_cell.angle_gamma   90.00
#
_symmetry.space_group_name_H-M   'P 1'
#
loop_
_entity.id
_entity.type
_entity.pdbx_description
1 polymer ?
#
loop_
_entity_poly.entity_id
_entity_poly.type
_entity_poly.pdbx_seq_one_letter_code
_entity_poly.pdbx_strand_id
1 'polypeptide(L)'
;PGCTKCLINNLDLLVEQIDTNGSRLGTAFYPNGLERSDTINNAERIRIQTKNKERYRVSVTAQNLGFDVQKYSLVVTGCIKEDKIESTKSGVDSTDYSMIETLFAGGMQQSGNMVDIRALNDIKILSFNVHTSVSHGFVDVEFYTKEGSHQGFETDKSAWTFLGTAIVKARGNGIPTIIPPGSFNQDIEVKKGETRAFYITMDRKKLRYTPVNKAVGDVYKSNADLEVLVGVACKNNFGPIWERRVLNAQIVYEVDSSIPLPSIAEYPSSPPTVSPTPVPTDSPTTYMHMLLKKLVGGEAVYTFDDDSV
;
A
#
# COMPACT_ATOMS: atom_id res chain seq x y z
N PRO A 1 -30.62 3.25 -7.14
CA PRO A 1 -30.53 3.15 -8.62
C PRO A 1 -29.06 2.93 -9.05
N GLY A 2 -28.68 1.67 -9.32
CA GLY A 2 -27.33 1.30 -9.71
C GLY A 2 -27.17 1.33 -11.23
N CYS A 3 -26.05 1.88 -11.72
CA CYS A 3 -25.73 1.89 -13.14
C CYS A 3 -25.40 0.46 -13.61
N THR A 4 -26.17 -0.08 -14.55
CA THR A 4 -25.95 -1.41 -15.15
C THR A 4 -24.91 -1.43 -16.27
N LYS A 5 -24.30 -0.27 -16.60
CA LYS A 5 -23.31 -0.11 -17.68
C LYS A 5 -22.07 0.72 -17.30
N CYS A 6 -21.86 1.02 -16.01
CA CYS A 6 -20.73 1.85 -15.58
C CYS A 6 -19.67 0.98 -14.91
N LEU A 7 -18.39 1.24 -15.18
CA LEU A 7 -17.32 0.71 -14.35
C LEU A 7 -17.47 1.25 -12.92
N ILE A 8 -17.39 0.35 -11.94
CA ILE A 8 -17.41 0.71 -10.51
C ILE A 8 -16.10 1.41 -10.13
N ASN A 9 -14.98 0.98 -10.71
CA ASN A 9 -13.64 1.54 -10.48
C ASN A 9 -13.02 1.99 -11.80
N ASN A 10 -13.32 3.20 -12.24
CA ASN A 10 -12.83 3.77 -13.48
C ASN A 10 -11.40 4.32 -13.32
N LEU A 11 -10.46 3.69 -14.02
CA LEU A 11 -9.09 4.14 -14.20
C LEU A 11 -8.93 4.57 -15.65
N ASP A 12 -8.30 5.73 -15.85
CA ASP A 12 -8.09 6.34 -17.15
C ASP A 12 -6.59 6.39 -17.48
N LEU A 13 -6.21 5.71 -18.55
CA LEU A 13 -4.90 5.69 -19.16
C LEU A 13 -4.81 6.81 -20.18
N LEU A 14 -3.80 7.66 -20.03
CA LEU A 14 -3.49 8.76 -20.93
C LEU A 14 -2.02 8.69 -21.31
N VAL A 15 -1.70 8.92 -22.58
CA VAL A 15 -0.31 9.10 -23.01
C VAL A 15 -0.14 10.45 -23.68
N GLU A 16 0.88 11.20 -23.32
CA GLU A 16 1.19 12.52 -23.88
C GLU A 16 2.63 12.53 -24.38
N GLN A 17 2.87 13.01 -25.61
CA GLN A 17 4.23 13.32 -26.04
C GLN A 17 4.71 14.58 -25.32
N ILE A 18 5.92 14.54 -24.79
CA ILE A 18 6.50 15.65 -24.00
C ILE A 18 7.88 16.05 -24.55
N ASP A 19 8.26 17.30 -24.28
CA ASP A 19 9.60 17.81 -24.58
C ASP A 19 10.63 17.42 -23.51
N THR A 20 11.85 17.91 -23.66
CA THR A 20 12.93 17.67 -22.69
C THR A 20 12.63 18.26 -21.31
N ASN A 21 11.75 19.26 -21.20
CA ASN A 21 11.34 19.94 -19.97
C ASN A 21 10.03 19.36 -19.38
N GLY A 22 9.45 18.32 -19.99
CA GLY A 22 8.19 17.72 -19.55
C GLY A 22 6.93 18.48 -19.99
N SER A 23 7.06 19.46 -20.87
CA SER A 23 5.92 20.18 -21.46
C SER A 23 5.31 19.36 -22.60
N ARG A 24 3.98 19.35 -22.68
CA ARG A 24 3.25 18.59 -23.69
C ARG A 24 3.46 19.18 -25.09
N LEU A 25 3.82 18.33 -26.06
CA LEU A 25 4.16 18.71 -27.43
C LEU A 25 3.03 18.53 -28.46
N GLY A 26 1.91 17.90 -28.10
CA GLY A 26 0.85 17.58 -29.08
C GLY A 26 -0.45 17.08 -28.49
N THR A 27 -1.26 16.38 -29.28
CA THR A 27 -2.53 15.77 -28.84
C THR A 27 -2.25 14.55 -27.96
N ALA A 28 -3.04 14.37 -26.89
CA ALA A 28 -2.96 13.20 -26.04
C ALA A 28 -3.54 11.97 -26.74
N PHE A 29 -2.99 10.81 -26.42
CA PHE A 29 -3.46 9.51 -26.90
C PHE A 29 -4.38 8.90 -25.84
N TYR A 30 -5.52 8.40 -26.30
CA TYR A 30 -6.56 7.82 -25.46
C TYR A 30 -6.72 6.32 -25.75
N PRO A 31 -7.23 5.54 -24.78
CA PRO A 31 -7.21 4.10 -24.88
C PRO A 31 -8.26 3.56 -25.85
N ASN A 32 -8.03 2.34 -26.30
CA ASN A 32 -8.97 1.52 -27.08
C ASN A 32 -9.42 2.18 -28.41
N GLY A 33 -8.59 3.08 -28.95
CA GLY A 33 -8.85 3.77 -30.22
C GLY A 33 -9.86 4.93 -30.10
N LEU A 34 -10.16 5.36 -28.88
CA LEU A 34 -11.04 6.49 -28.62
C LEU A 34 -10.30 7.83 -28.76
N GLU A 35 -11.06 8.92 -28.79
CA GLU A 35 -10.55 10.31 -28.73
C GLU A 35 -10.69 10.92 -27.33
N ARG A 36 -11.08 10.10 -26.34
CA ARG A 36 -11.34 10.48 -24.94
C ARG A 36 -11.14 9.25 -24.02
N SER A 37 -11.11 9.47 -22.71
CA SER A 37 -11.07 8.40 -21.69
C SER A 37 -12.14 7.33 -21.92
N ASP A 38 -11.81 6.08 -21.59
CA ASP A 38 -12.72 4.94 -21.70
C ASP A 38 -13.38 4.67 -20.35
N THR A 39 -14.68 4.92 -20.24
CA THR A 39 -15.44 4.69 -18.99
C THR A 39 -16.16 3.34 -18.96
N ILE A 40 -15.92 2.48 -19.95
CA ILE A 40 -16.64 1.23 -20.21
C ILE A 40 -15.75 0.01 -19.95
N ASN A 41 -14.44 0.10 -20.19
CA ASN A 41 -13.51 -1.02 -20.07
C ASN A 41 -12.56 -0.88 -18.88
N ASN A 42 -12.30 -1.99 -18.18
CA ASN A 42 -11.26 -2.07 -17.15
C ASN A 42 -9.87 -2.41 -17.70
N ALA A 43 -9.79 -2.68 -19.01
CA ALA A 43 -8.56 -2.89 -19.75
C ALA A 43 -8.46 -1.80 -20.82
N GLU A 44 -7.45 -0.95 -20.65
CA GLU A 44 -7.20 0.18 -21.52
C GLU A 44 -5.87 0.01 -22.22
N ARG A 45 -5.87 0.18 -23.56
CA ARG A 45 -4.69 -0.01 -24.39
C ARG A 45 -4.47 1.15 -25.34
N ILE A 46 -3.26 1.70 -25.33
CA ILE A 46 -2.80 2.72 -26.28
C ILE A 46 -1.69 2.12 -27.16
N ARG A 47 -1.72 2.43 -28.46
CA ARG A 47 -0.68 2.06 -29.42
C ARG A 47 -0.26 3.32 -30.17
N ILE A 48 1.03 3.61 -30.16
CA ILE A 48 1.61 4.81 -30.76
C ILE A 48 2.78 4.36 -31.64
N GLN A 49 2.93 4.98 -32.80
CA GLN A 49 4.15 4.87 -33.60
C GLN A 49 5.11 5.95 -33.10
N THR A 50 6.27 5.54 -32.60
CA THR A 50 7.27 6.44 -32.01
C THR A 50 8.46 6.60 -32.95
N LYS A 51 9.20 7.69 -32.78
CA LYS A 51 10.50 7.94 -33.41
C LYS A 51 11.61 7.98 -32.37
N ASN A 52 12.84 7.79 -32.83
CA ASN A 52 14.01 7.85 -31.95
C ASN A 52 14.06 9.20 -31.19
N LYS A 53 14.32 9.12 -29.87
CA LYS A 53 14.42 10.22 -28.89
C LYS A 53 13.11 10.92 -28.55
N GLU A 54 11.97 10.40 -28.97
CA GLU A 54 10.68 10.90 -28.50
C GLU A 54 10.42 10.47 -27.06
N ARG A 55 9.88 11.40 -26.27
CA ARG A 55 9.54 11.18 -24.86
C ARG A 55 8.04 11.19 -24.69
N TYR A 56 7.55 10.28 -23.85
CA TYR A 56 6.13 10.15 -23.55
C TYR A 56 5.89 10.09 -22.05
N ARG A 57 4.94 10.89 -21.58
CA ARG A 57 4.32 10.76 -20.27
C ARG A 57 3.17 9.77 -20.36
N VAL A 58 3.17 8.76 -19.51
CA VAL A 58 2.07 7.80 -19.34
C VAL A 58 1.45 8.04 -17.98
N SER A 59 0.17 8.40 -17.96
CA SER A 59 -0.60 8.67 -16.75
C SER A 59 -1.74 7.66 -16.62
N VAL A 60 -1.91 7.10 -15.44
CA VAL A 60 -3.11 6.37 -15.04
C VAL A 60 -3.79 7.20 -13.98
N THR A 61 -5.07 7.54 -14.15
CA THR A 61 -5.79 8.43 -13.25
C THR A 61 -7.06 7.76 -12.77
N ALA A 62 -7.32 7.77 -11.47
CA ALA A 62 -8.60 7.32 -10.95
C ALA A 62 -9.66 8.42 -11.14
N GLN A 63 -10.71 8.17 -11.92
CA GLN A 63 -11.82 9.12 -12.09
C GLN A 63 -12.99 8.84 -11.16
N ASN A 64 -13.31 7.56 -10.94
CA ASN A 64 -14.39 7.17 -10.05
C ASN A 64 -14.07 5.81 -9.45
N LEU A 65 -13.84 5.75 -8.14
CA LEU A 65 -13.60 4.49 -7.46
C LEU A 65 -14.77 4.19 -6.51
N GLY A 66 -15.35 3.02 -6.63
CA GLY A 66 -16.30 2.47 -5.65
C GLY A 66 -15.64 2.07 -4.32
N PHE A 67 -14.31 2.12 -4.25
CA PHE A 67 -13.48 1.87 -3.07
C PHE A 67 -12.32 2.87 -3.01
N ASP A 68 -11.68 3.05 -1.85
CA ASP A 68 -10.59 4.01 -1.70
C ASP A 68 -9.32 3.65 -2.53
N VAL A 69 -9.21 2.41 -3.01
CA VAL A 69 -8.06 1.92 -3.79
C VAL A 69 -8.50 0.91 -4.86
N GLN A 70 -7.97 1.05 -6.07
CA GLN A 70 -8.00 0.02 -7.12
C GLN A 70 -6.57 -0.29 -7.56
N LYS A 71 -6.16 -1.56 -7.47
CA LYS A 71 -4.87 -2.01 -8.01
C LYS A 71 -4.94 -2.11 -9.53
N TYR A 72 -3.86 -1.80 -10.22
CA TYR A 72 -3.72 -2.01 -11.65
C TYR A 72 -2.33 -2.56 -11.99
N SER A 73 -2.17 -3.00 -13.23
CA SER A 73 -0.88 -3.36 -13.80
C SER A 73 -0.67 -2.54 -15.07
N LEU A 74 0.49 -1.90 -15.18
CA LEU A 74 0.89 -1.20 -16.40
C LEU A 74 2.02 -1.99 -17.05
N VAL A 75 1.84 -2.25 -18.34
CA VAL A 75 2.84 -2.89 -19.20
C VAL A 75 3.10 -1.96 -20.37
N VAL A 76 4.36 -1.57 -20.54
CA VAL A 76 4.82 -0.78 -21.69
C VAL A 76 5.85 -1.61 -22.43
N THR A 77 5.71 -1.68 -23.75
CA THR A 77 6.58 -2.48 -24.63
C THR A 77 7.10 -1.61 -25.76
N GLY A 78 8.40 -1.69 -26.05
CA GLY A 78 9.06 -1.02 -27.16
C GLY A 78 10.57 -0.90 -26.92
N CYS A 79 11.27 -0.22 -27.83
CA CYS A 79 12.69 0.09 -27.67
C CYS A 79 12.82 1.34 -26.79
N ILE A 80 13.00 1.13 -25.48
CA ILE A 80 12.99 2.19 -24.46
C ILE A 80 14.38 2.26 -23.85
N LYS A 81 15.02 3.44 -23.85
CA LYS A 81 16.24 3.66 -23.07
C LYS A 81 15.87 4.08 -21.67
N GLU A 82 16.52 3.45 -20.68
CA GLU A 82 16.43 3.83 -19.27
C GLU A 82 17.12 5.18 -19.04
N ASP A 83 16.48 6.27 -19.46
CA ASP A 83 16.69 7.53 -18.79
C ASP A 83 16.06 7.39 -17.40
N LYS A 84 16.80 7.74 -16.34
CA LYS A 84 16.29 7.78 -14.96
C LYS A 84 14.82 8.13 -14.95
N ILE A 85 13.98 7.22 -14.45
CA ILE A 85 12.56 7.48 -14.24
C ILE A 85 12.48 8.65 -13.25
N GLU A 86 12.49 9.87 -13.76
CA GLU A 86 12.09 11.04 -13.01
C GLU A 86 10.58 10.96 -12.91
N SER A 87 10.10 10.18 -11.94
CA SER A 87 8.76 10.38 -11.42
C SER A 87 8.77 11.78 -10.82
N THR A 88 8.41 12.79 -11.60
CA THR A 88 7.99 14.07 -11.04
C THR A 88 6.70 13.79 -10.28
N LYS A 89 6.83 13.47 -8.99
CA LYS A 89 5.74 13.34 -8.03
C LYS A 89 4.98 14.66 -8.03
N SER A 90 3.92 14.77 -8.82
CA SER A 90 2.85 15.71 -8.51
C SER A 90 2.08 15.12 -7.33
N GLY A 91 2.53 15.49 -6.12
CA GLY A 91 1.85 15.37 -4.84
C GLY A 91 1.04 14.10 -4.57
N VAL A 92 1.71 13.05 -4.10
CA VAL A 92 1.39 12.21 -2.93
C VAL A 92 2.33 11.00 -3.01
N ASP A 93 3.01 10.75 -1.91
CA ASP A 93 4.06 9.77 -1.74
C ASP A 93 3.55 8.35 -2.06
N SER A 94 4.02 7.78 -3.17
CA SER A 94 3.82 6.36 -3.49
C SER A 94 4.83 5.55 -2.68
N THR A 95 4.37 5.06 -1.55
CA THR A 95 5.18 4.28 -0.62
C THR A 95 4.59 2.87 -0.57
N ASP A 96 5.39 1.86 -0.93
CA ASP A 96 4.96 0.47 -1.02
C ASP A 96 4.83 -0.11 0.38
N TYR A 97 3.64 0.04 0.94
CA TYR A 97 3.35 -0.40 2.29
C TYR A 97 2.83 -1.84 2.34
N SER A 98 3.46 -2.63 3.20
CA SER A 98 3.04 -3.97 3.60
C SER A 98 1.97 -3.92 4.69
N MET A 99 1.22 -5.01 4.82
CA MET A 99 0.16 -5.12 5.83
C MET A 99 0.16 -6.51 6.46
N ILE A 100 0.01 -6.55 7.78
CA ILE A 100 -0.32 -7.76 8.51
C ILE A 100 -1.69 -7.60 9.16
N GLU A 101 -2.55 -8.59 8.95
CA GLU A 101 -3.87 -8.64 9.54
C GLU A 101 -3.88 -9.62 10.72
N THR A 102 -4.45 -9.17 11.84
CA THR A 102 -4.78 -10.01 12.99
C THR A 102 -6.05 -10.81 12.70
N LEU A 103 -7.21 -10.29 13.11
CA LEU A 103 -8.54 -10.82 12.81
C LEU A 103 -9.58 -9.70 12.75
N PHE A 104 -10.60 -9.88 11.92
CA PHE A 104 -11.84 -9.10 11.94
C PHE A 104 -13.06 -9.93 12.34
N ALA A 105 -12.85 -11.07 13.01
CA ALA A 105 -13.91 -11.97 13.46
C ALA A 105 -14.96 -11.28 14.35
N GLY A 106 -14.59 -10.15 14.97
CA GLY A 106 -15.40 -9.54 16.01
C GLY A 106 -15.36 -10.38 17.29
N GLY A 107 -15.72 -9.78 18.41
CA GLY A 107 -15.69 -10.45 19.70
C GLY A 107 -16.22 -9.52 20.77
N MET A 108 -15.33 -8.70 21.30
CA MET A 108 -15.62 -7.75 22.38
C MET A 108 -15.24 -6.32 21.95
N GLN A 109 -15.59 -5.33 22.77
CA GLN A 109 -15.26 -3.93 22.50
C GLN A 109 -14.91 -3.16 23.77
N GLN A 110 -14.08 -2.14 23.62
CA GLN A 110 -13.69 -1.18 24.66
C GLN A 110 -13.27 0.11 23.96
N SER A 111 -13.00 1.16 24.74
CA SER A 111 -12.50 2.41 24.17
C SER A 111 -11.11 2.30 23.56
N GLY A 112 -10.23 1.43 24.07
CA GLY A 112 -8.91 1.25 23.50
C GLY A 112 -8.30 -0.14 23.70
N ASN A 113 -7.16 -0.35 23.07
CA ASN A 113 -6.36 -1.57 23.15
C ASN A 113 -4.87 -1.23 23.03
N MET A 114 -4.05 -1.84 23.87
CA MET A 114 -2.59 -1.73 23.83
C MET A 114 -2.00 -2.99 23.24
N VAL A 115 -1.09 -2.84 22.28
CA VAL A 115 -0.46 -3.93 21.54
C VAL A 115 1.03 -3.67 21.38
N ASP A 116 1.83 -4.72 21.49
CA ASP A 116 3.25 -4.68 21.19
C ASP A 116 3.50 -5.25 19.80
N ILE A 117 4.34 -4.56 19.03
CA ILE A 117 4.87 -5.01 17.75
C ILE A 117 6.36 -5.28 17.92
N ARG A 118 6.79 -6.51 17.65
CA ARG A 118 8.20 -6.89 17.64
C ARG A 118 8.69 -6.98 16.19
N ALA A 119 9.74 -6.25 15.87
CA ALA A 119 10.29 -6.18 14.52
C ALA A 119 11.26 -7.35 14.26
N LEU A 120 11.09 -8.04 13.13
CA LEU A 120 12.00 -9.07 12.61
C LEU A 120 12.93 -8.53 11.50
N ASN A 121 12.53 -7.42 10.87
CA ASN A 121 13.32 -6.55 10.00
C ASN A 121 13.15 -5.10 10.44
N ASP A 122 14.01 -4.20 9.97
CA ASP A 122 13.82 -2.77 10.17
C ASP A 122 12.53 -2.33 9.47
N ILE A 123 11.60 -1.77 10.24
CA ILE A 123 10.29 -1.38 9.74
C ILE A 123 9.93 0.04 10.17
N LYS A 124 9.05 0.66 9.39
CA LYS A 124 8.38 1.91 9.72
C LYS A 124 6.88 1.67 9.84
N ILE A 125 6.29 1.90 11.02
CA ILE A 125 4.83 1.78 11.23
C ILE A 125 4.15 3.08 10.81
N LEU A 126 3.05 2.97 10.06
CA LEU A 126 2.47 4.12 9.37
C LEU A 126 1.03 4.38 9.78
N SER A 127 0.26 3.31 10.01
CA SER A 127 -1.10 3.40 10.50
C SER A 127 -1.62 2.05 11.00
N PHE A 128 -2.80 2.08 11.62
CA PHE A 128 -3.57 0.91 11.99
C PHE A 128 -4.98 1.04 11.40
N ASN A 129 -5.35 0.17 10.46
CA ASN A 129 -6.76 0.07 10.06
C ASN A 129 -7.51 -0.71 11.14
N VAL A 130 -8.44 -0.04 11.83
CA VAL A 130 -9.08 -0.59 13.03
C VAL A 130 -10.44 -1.21 12.73
N HIS A 131 -10.81 -2.23 13.50
CA HIS A 131 -12.18 -2.73 13.52
C HIS A 131 -13.01 -1.92 14.53
N THR A 132 -14.09 -1.30 14.06
CA THR A 132 -15.03 -0.58 14.93
C THR A 132 -16.42 -1.21 14.91
N SER A 133 -17.18 -1.06 15.99
CA SER A 133 -18.59 -1.49 16.04
C SER A 133 -19.55 -0.52 15.34
N VAL A 134 -19.06 0.63 14.88
CA VAL A 134 -19.84 1.72 14.28
C VAL A 134 -19.96 1.48 12.77
N SER A 135 -21.19 1.39 12.26
CA SER A 135 -21.46 1.14 10.84
C SER A 135 -21.74 2.40 10.01
N HIS A 136 -21.98 3.54 10.65
CA HIS A 136 -22.30 4.81 9.99
C HIS A 136 -21.72 5.99 10.76
N GLY A 137 -21.34 7.05 10.03
CA GLY A 137 -20.75 8.26 10.59
C GLY A 137 -19.23 8.21 10.69
N PHE A 138 -18.68 9.14 11.48
CA PHE A 138 -17.24 9.28 11.68
C PHE A 138 -16.85 8.76 13.06
N VAL A 139 -15.62 8.27 13.13
CA VAL A 139 -14.97 7.88 14.37
C VAL A 139 -13.65 8.62 14.52
N ASP A 140 -13.37 9.00 15.75
CA ASP A 140 -12.12 9.58 16.22
C ASP A 140 -11.24 8.48 16.81
N VAL A 141 -10.01 8.37 16.29
CA VAL A 141 -9.02 7.42 16.76
C VAL A 141 -7.78 8.17 17.16
N GLU A 142 -7.37 8.01 18.41
CA GLU A 142 -6.12 8.52 18.94
C GLU A 142 -5.07 7.41 18.98
N PHE A 143 -3.83 7.79 18.70
CA PHE A 143 -2.69 6.91 18.69
C PHE A 143 -1.65 7.40 19.69
N TYR A 144 -1.13 6.48 20.50
CA TYR A 144 0.01 6.70 21.36
C TYR A 144 1.02 5.58 21.13
N THR A 145 2.30 5.88 21.39
CA THR A 145 3.37 4.88 21.32
C THR A 145 4.28 4.96 22.53
N LYS A 146 4.99 3.87 22.78
CA LYS A 146 6.03 3.77 23.80
C LYS A 146 7.14 2.84 23.33
N GLU A 147 8.39 3.17 23.66
CA GLU A 147 9.54 2.29 23.45
C GLU A 147 9.48 1.06 24.35
N GLY A 148 9.82 -0.10 23.78
CA GLY A 148 9.67 -1.38 24.47
C GLY A 148 8.21 -1.81 24.59
N SER A 149 7.92 -2.63 25.60
CA SER A 149 6.59 -3.19 25.86
C SER A 149 5.66 -2.20 26.59
N HIS A 150 4.35 -2.36 26.39
CA HIS A 150 3.31 -1.70 27.21
C HIS A 150 3.23 -2.25 28.64
N GLN A 151 3.73 -3.47 28.88
CA GLN A 151 3.56 -4.17 30.15
C GLN A 151 4.17 -3.39 31.32
N GLY A 152 3.36 -3.13 32.35
CA GLY A 152 3.73 -2.32 33.53
C GLY A 152 3.52 -0.81 33.37
N PHE A 153 3.11 -0.34 32.18
CA PHE A 153 2.88 1.07 31.86
C PHE A 153 1.46 1.35 31.37
N GLU A 154 0.54 0.41 31.53
CA GLU A 154 -0.79 0.44 30.91
C GLU A 154 -1.69 1.54 31.49
N THR A 155 -1.41 1.97 32.71
CA THR A 155 -2.17 3.01 33.42
C THR A 155 -1.37 4.29 33.62
N ASP A 156 -0.12 4.33 33.15
CA ASP A 156 0.76 5.49 33.26
C ASP A 156 0.80 6.26 31.94
N LYS A 157 -0.07 7.26 31.79
CA LYS A 157 -0.09 8.14 30.59
C LYS A 157 1.25 8.81 30.31
N SER A 158 2.06 9.10 31.33
CA SER A 158 3.31 9.87 31.16
C SER A 158 4.41 9.07 30.46
N ALA A 159 4.30 7.73 30.46
CA ALA A 159 5.21 6.85 29.74
C ALA A 159 4.94 6.76 28.23
N TRP A 160 3.87 7.38 27.73
CA TRP A 160 3.42 7.28 26.35
C TRP A 160 3.53 8.61 25.60
N THR A 161 3.99 8.53 24.36
CA THR A 161 4.05 9.66 23.42
C THR A 161 2.80 9.66 22.55
N PHE A 162 2.10 10.80 22.49
CA PHE A 162 0.96 10.98 21.60
C PHE A 162 1.42 11.12 20.15
N LEU A 163 0.88 10.29 19.26
CA LEU A 163 1.21 10.28 17.84
C LEU A 163 0.23 11.07 16.99
N GLY A 164 -1.01 11.27 17.42
CA GLY A 164 -1.98 11.98 16.60
C GLY A 164 -3.39 11.43 16.70
N THR A 165 -4.26 12.04 15.92
CA THR A 165 -5.67 11.69 15.82
C THR A 165 -6.10 11.56 14.37
N ALA A 166 -6.98 10.61 14.09
CA ALA A 166 -7.60 10.41 12.79
C ALA A 166 -9.11 10.43 12.93
N ILE A 167 -9.77 11.26 12.11
CA ILE A 167 -11.24 11.30 11.98
C ILE A 167 -11.60 10.63 10.66
N VAL A 168 -12.14 9.41 10.72
CA VAL A 168 -12.38 8.57 9.54
C VAL A 168 -13.80 8.03 9.51
N LYS A 169 -14.30 7.78 8.30
CA LYS A 169 -15.64 7.21 8.12
C LYS A 169 -15.63 5.75 8.57
N ALA A 170 -16.46 5.42 9.56
CA ALA A 170 -16.55 4.07 10.08
C ALA A 170 -17.15 3.12 9.05
N ARG A 171 -16.64 1.88 9.00
CA ARG A 171 -17.04 0.88 7.99
C ARG A 171 -17.84 -0.30 8.55
N GLY A 172 -18.10 -0.33 9.85
CA GLY A 172 -18.93 -1.36 10.49
C GLY A 172 -18.20 -2.65 10.84
N ASN A 173 -18.98 -3.60 11.38
CA ASN A 173 -18.44 -4.86 11.85
C ASN A 173 -17.94 -5.72 10.68
N GLY A 174 -16.80 -6.39 10.90
CA GLY A 174 -16.15 -7.28 9.93
C GLY A 174 -15.40 -6.54 8.83
N ILE A 175 -15.41 -5.21 8.81
CA ILE A 175 -14.76 -4.40 7.77
C ILE A 175 -13.72 -3.47 8.41
N PRO A 176 -12.44 -3.53 7.99
CA PRO A 176 -11.42 -2.59 8.45
C PRO A 176 -11.82 -1.14 8.17
N THR A 177 -11.91 -0.31 9.20
CA THR A 177 -12.01 1.13 9.06
C THR A 177 -10.62 1.65 8.70
N ILE A 178 -10.49 2.18 7.48
CA ILE A 178 -9.21 2.57 6.91
C ILE A 178 -8.73 3.86 7.56
N ILE A 179 -7.47 3.86 8.01
CA ILE A 179 -6.80 5.03 8.56
C ILE A 179 -5.60 5.33 7.65
N PRO A 180 -5.63 6.47 6.92
CA PRO A 180 -4.57 6.81 5.99
C PRO A 180 -3.19 6.90 6.67
N PRO A 181 -2.12 6.36 6.04
CA PRO A 181 -0.75 6.69 6.39
C PRO A 181 -0.56 8.21 6.48
N GLY A 182 0.27 8.68 7.43
CA GLY A 182 0.44 10.10 7.72
C GLY A 182 -0.49 10.65 8.80
N SER A 183 -1.27 9.78 9.47
CA SER A 183 -2.05 10.15 10.66
C SER A 183 -1.18 10.33 11.92
N PHE A 184 0.09 9.93 11.85
CA PHE A 184 1.07 10.16 12.91
C PHE A 184 1.81 11.49 12.68
N ASN A 185 2.08 12.20 13.76
CA ASN A 185 2.83 13.47 13.80
C ASN A 185 4.35 13.27 13.67
N GLN A 186 4.82 12.03 13.68
CA GLN A 186 6.21 11.65 13.55
C GLN A 186 6.33 10.27 12.91
N ASP A 187 7.51 9.99 12.36
CA ASP A 187 7.87 8.68 11.86
C ASP A 187 8.11 7.68 12.99
N ILE A 188 7.62 6.45 12.83
CA ILE A 188 7.75 5.39 13.84
C ILE A 188 8.61 4.26 13.28
N GLU A 189 9.91 4.42 13.44
CA GLU A 189 10.88 3.37 13.14
C GLU A 189 10.97 2.37 14.30
N VAL A 190 11.03 1.08 13.94
CA VAL A 190 11.27 -0.02 14.87
C VAL A 190 12.39 -0.87 14.26
N LYS A 191 13.56 -0.89 14.88
CA LYS A 191 14.70 -1.64 14.36
C LYS A 191 14.51 -3.12 14.64
N LYS A 192 15.13 -3.96 13.81
CA LYS A 192 15.11 -5.42 13.95
C LYS A 192 15.49 -5.83 15.37
N GLY A 193 14.65 -6.68 15.97
CA GLY A 193 14.81 -7.17 17.34
C GLY A 193 14.21 -6.26 18.41
N GLU A 194 13.85 -5.02 18.08
CA GLU A 194 13.18 -4.11 19.00
C GLU A 194 11.68 -4.38 19.08
N THR A 195 11.09 -3.94 20.19
CA THR A 195 9.66 -3.92 20.39
C THR A 195 9.18 -2.48 20.54
N ARG A 196 8.07 -2.15 19.88
CA ARG A 196 7.36 -0.88 20.03
C ARG A 196 5.92 -1.14 20.47
N ALA A 197 5.50 -0.46 21.53
CA ALA A 197 4.14 -0.52 22.01
C ALA A 197 3.28 0.56 21.36
N PHE A 198 2.02 0.23 21.12
CA PHE A 198 1.01 1.15 20.61
C PHE A 198 -0.25 1.07 21.46
N TYR A 199 -0.84 2.23 21.75
CA TYR A 199 -2.16 2.34 22.35
C TYR A 199 -3.09 3.05 21.38
N ILE A 200 -4.09 2.31 20.90
CA ILE A 200 -5.11 2.81 19.99
C ILE A 200 -6.38 2.99 20.81
N THR A 201 -6.93 4.21 20.83
CA THR A 201 -8.10 4.54 21.66
C THR A 201 -9.09 5.48 20.97
N MET A 202 -10.32 5.47 21.45
CA MET A 202 -11.45 6.28 20.99
C MET A 202 -12.18 6.88 22.20
N ASP A 203 -13.08 7.84 21.97
CA ASP A 203 -13.88 8.49 23.02
C ASP A 203 -14.80 7.52 23.80
N ARG A 204 -15.24 6.44 23.15
CA ARG A 204 -16.22 5.47 23.63
C ARG A 204 -15.86 4.06 23.24
N LYS A 205 -16.60 3.09 23.80
CA LYS A 205 -16.43 1.65 23.57
C LYS A 205 -16.80 1.21 22.15
N LYS A 206 -16.00 1.61 21.16
CA LYS A 206 -16.22 1.37 19.74
C LYS A 206 -15.15 0.47 19.14
N LEU A 207 -13.94 0.41 19.72
CA LEU A 207 -12.83 -0.37 19.22
C LEU A 207 -13.04 -1.86 19.53
N ARG A 208 -12.95 -2.71 18.49
CA ARG A 208 -13.12 -4.16 18.59
C ARG A 208 -11.78 -4.85 18.88
N TYR A 209 -11.85 -5.90 19.67
CA TYR A 209 -10.75 -6.81 19.94
C TYR A 209 -11.27 -8.24 20.15
N THR A 210 -10.36 -9.20 20.15
CA THR A 210 -10.66 -10.62 20.36
C THR A 210 -10.00 -11.11 21.66
N PRO A 211 -10.77 -11.65 22.63
CA PRO A 211 -10.20 -12.41 23.75
C PRO A 211 -9.52 -13.68 23.25
N VAL A 212 -8.35 -13.99 23.80
CA VAL A 212 -7.56 -15.17 23.39
C VAL A 212 -7.10 -15.98 24.60
N ASN A 213 -6.85 -17.27 24.39
CA ASN A 213 -6.23 -18.14 25.39
C ASN A 213 -4.70 -18.17 25.22
N LYS A 214 -4.09 -16.98 25.28
CA LYS A 214 -2.64 -16.72 25.21
C LYS A 214 -2.31 -15.63 26.24
N ALA A 215 -1.11 -15.67 26.83
CA ALA A 215 -0.68 -14.66 27.79
C ALA A 215 -0.36 -13.33 27.09
N VAL A 216 -0.37 -12.22 27.84
CA VAL A 216 0.13 -10.94 27.33
C VAL A 216 1.61 -11.09 26.95
N GLY A 217 2.01 -10.55 25.80
CA GLY A 217 3.36 -10.70 25.24
C GLY A 217 3.59 -11.96 24.40
N ASP A 218 2.68 -12.94 24.40
CA ASP A 218 2.79 -14.08 23.50
C ASP A 218 2.59 -13.65 22.04
N VAL A 219 3.28 -14.31 21.10
CA VAL A 219 3.05 -14.10 19.67
C VAL A 219 1.64 -14.54 19.31
N TYR A 220 0.86 -13.59 18.78
CA TYR A 220 -0.47 -13.84 18.24
C TYR A 220 -0.42 -14.14 16.74
N LYS A 221 0.25 -13.25 16.00
CA LYS A 221 0.39 -13.32 14.54
C LYS A 221 1.80 -12.89 14.15
N SER A 222 2.34 -13.49 13.10
CA SER A 222 3.64 -13.12 12.54
C SER A 222 3.66 -13.24 11.02
N ASN A 223 4.61 -12.54 10.40
CA ASN A 223 5.02 -12.75 9.02
C ASN A 223 6.57 -12.68 8.94
N ALA A 224 7.13 -12.41 7.77
CA ALA A 224 8.59 -12.33 7.58
C ALA A 224 9.21 -11.08 8.26
N ASP A 225 8.44 -10.04 8.53
CA ASP A 225 8.96 -8.72 8.90
C ASP A 225 8.69 -8.36 10.36
N LEU A 226 7.60 -8.85 10.95
CA LEU A 226 7.20 -8.49 12.30
C LEU A 226 6.29 -9.52 12.96
N GLU A 227 6.16 -9.39 14.27
CA GLU A 227 5.24 -10.14 15.11
C GLU A 227 4.31 -9.19 15.87
N VAL A 228 3.02 -9.53 15.87
CA VAL A 228 1.98 -8.87 16.66
C VAL A 228 1.76 -9.70 17.91
N LEU A 229 1.97 -9.09 19.08
CA LEU A 229 1.85 -9.78 20.36
C LEU A 229 0.45 -9.59 20.97
N VAL A 230 0.07 -10.52 21.83
CA VAL A 230 -1.16 -10.40 22.63
C VAL A 230 -1.01 -9.25 23.60
N GLY A 231 -2.02 -8.39 23.67
CA GLY A 231 -2.02 -7.20 24.50
C GLY A 231 -3.19 -7.15 25.48
N VAL A 232 -3.64 -5.93 25.77
CA VAL A 232 -4.71 -5.65 26.73
C VAL A 232 -5.76 -4.71 26.13
N ALA A 233 -7.04 -4.90 26.47
CA ALA A 233 -8.04 -3.87 26.25
C ALA A 233 -7.93 -2.84 27.37
N CYS A 234 -8.12 -1.56 27.08
CA CYS A 234 -7.97 -0.47 28.06
C CYS A 234 -9.14 0.50 27.92
N LYS A 235 -9.73 0.94 29.04
CA LYS A 235 -10.69 2.04 29.03
C LYS A 235 -9.96 3.35 28.68
N ASN A 236 -10.64 4.27 27.98
CA ASN A 236 -10.05 5.55 27.57
C ASN A 236 -9.39 6.30 28.74
N ASN A 237 -8.40 7.14 28.41
CA ASN A 237 -7.57 7.86 29.37
C ASN A 237 -6.75 6.95 30.30
N PHE A 238 -6.14 5.89 29.75
CA PHE A 238 -5.26 4.98 30.51
C PHE A 238 -5.97 4.38 31.73
N GLY A 239 -7.25 4.02 31.55
CA GLY A 239 -8.10 3.49 32.60
C GLY A 239 -7.89 1.99 32.85
N PRO A 240 -8.85 1.33 33.51
CA PRO A 240 -8.78 -0.11 33.79
C PRO A 240 -8.52 -0.95 32.55
N ILE A 241 -7.75 -2.01 32.73
CA ILE A 241 -7.32 -2.93 31.67
C ILE A 241 -7.96 -4.32 31.79
N TRP A 242 -7.99 -5.03 30.67
CA TRP A 242 -8.34 -6.44 30.59
C TRP A 242 -7.29 -7.15 29.75
N GLU A 243 -6.59 -8.09 30.37
CA GLU A 243 -5.52 -8.86 29.74
C GLU A 243 -6.01 -9.83 28.67
N ARG A 244 -5.06 -10.36 27.88
CA ARG A 244 -5.30 -11.41 26.87
C ARG A 244 -6.27 -10.96 25.80
N ARG A 245 -6.03 -9.78 25.23
CA ARG A 245 -6.85 -9.15 24.19
C ARG A 245 -5.99 -8.81 23.00
N VAL A 246 -6.43 -9.24 21.84
CA VAL A 246 -5.78 -8.92 20.57
C VAL A 246 -6.57 -7.85 19.87
N LEU A 247 -5.91 -6.73 19.53
CA LEU A 247 -6.47 -5.70 18.68
C LEU A 247 -6.94 -6.31 17.36
N ASN A 248 -8.19 -6.04 16.96
CA ASN A 248 -8.67 -6.41 15.63
C ASN A 248 -8.30 -5.28 14.66
N ALA A 249 -7.14 -5.40 14.01
CA ALA A 249 -6.62 -4.40 13.09
C ALA A 249 -5.77 -5.00 11.96
N GLN A 250 -5.56 -4.19 10.93
CA GLN A 250 -4.46 -4.35 9.98
C GLN A 250 -3.39 -3.32 10.33
N ILE A 251 -2.17 -3.78 10.57
CA ILE A 251 -1.01 -2.91 10.80
C ILE A 251 -0.42 -2.60 9.42
N VAL A 252 -0.32 -1.31 9.09
CA VAL A 252 0.25 -0.82 7.84
C VAL A 252 1.67 -0.35 8.12
N TYR A 253 2.64 -0.92 7.41
CA TYR A 253 4.05 -0.66 7.66
C TYR A 253 4.88 -0.73 6.38
N GLU A 254 6.09 -0.22 6.46
CA GLU A 254 7.10 -0.21 5.43
C GLU A 254 8.30 -1.04 5.91
N VAL A 255 8.94 -1.79 5.01
CA VAL A 255 10.21 -2.46 5.32
C VAL A 255 11.31 -1.57 4.77
N ASP A 256 12.25 -1.17 5.64
CA ASP A 256 13.43 -0.44 5.21
C ASP A 256 14.29 -1.39 4.36
N SER A 257 14.14 -1.25 3.05
CA SER A 257 14.69 -2.19 2.05
C SER A 257 16.14 -1.87 1.69
N SER A 258 16.95 -1.39 2.64
CA SER A 258 18.41 -1.20 2.46
C SER A 258 19.19 -2.52 2.25
N ILE A 259 18.50 -3.64 2.02
CA ILE A 259 19.03 -4.94 1.65
C ILE A 259 18.85 -5.11 0.12
N PRO A 260 19.91 -5.38 -0.66
CA PRO A 260 19.78 -5.64 -2.08
C PRO A 260 18.83 -6.81 -2.31
N LEU A 261 17.91 -6.69 -3.27
CA LEU A 261 17.16 -7.82 -3.79
C LEU A 261 18.16 -8.98 -4.03
N PRO A 262 17.84 -10.23 -3.67
CA PRO A 262 18.63 -11.34 -4.14
C PRO A 262 18.74 -11.19 -5.65
N SER A 263 19.96 -11.02 -6.15
CA SER A 263 20.27 -11.15 -7.57
C SER A 263 19.54 -12.41 -8.02
N ILE A 264 18.65 -12.27 -9.00
CA ILE A 264 18.02 -13.41 -9.65
C ILE A 264 19.19 -14.25 -10.12
N ALA A 265 19.47 -15.34 -9.40
CA ALA A 265 20.52 -16.27 -9.76
C ALA A 265 20.27 -16.64 -11.21
N GLU A 266 21.28 -16.41 -12.05
CA GLU A 266 21.31 -16.77 -13.45
C GLU A 266 20.68 -18.16 -13.59
N TYR A 267 19.50 -18.23 -14.20
CA TYR A 267 19.00 -19.52 -14.66
C TYR A 267 20.07 -20.08 -15.59
N PRO A 268 20.58 -21.31 -15.38
CA PRO A 268 21.53 -21.89 -16.30
C PRO A 268 20.83 -22.02 -17.66
N SER A 269 21.21 -21.16 -18.61
CA SER A 269 20.84 -21.33 -20.01
C SER A 269 21.60 -22.56 -20.51
N SER A 270 20.96 -23.73 -20.46
CA SER A 270 21.44 -24.85 -21.26
C SER A 270 21.40 -24.41 -22.73
N PRO A 271 22.53 -24.46 -23.48
CA PRO A 271 22.56 -24.03 -24.87
C PRO A 271 21.62 -24.91 -25.72
N PRO A 272 20.83 -24.32 -26.63
CA PRO A 272 19.99 -25.10 -27.54
C PRO A 272 20.84 -25.89 -28.54
N THR A 273 20.43 -27.13 -28.76
CA THR A 273 21.07 -28.13 -29.62
C THR A 273 21.12 -27.68 -31.08
N VAL A 274 22.27 -27.94 -31.73
CA VAL A 274 22.52 -27.75 -33.16
C VAL A 274 21.56 -28.55 -34.04
N SER A 275 20.47 -27.92 -34.52
CA SER A 275 19.82 -28.31 -35.78
C SER A 275 18.95 -27.16 -36.33
N PRO A 276 19.14 -26.71 -37.58
CA PRO A 276 18.43 -25.56 -38.13
C PRO A 276 16.99 -25.92 -38.57
N THR A 277 16.03 -25.08 -38.20
CA THR A 277 14.63 -25.13 -38.69
C THR A 277 14.40 -23.95 -39.66
N PRO A 278 13.73 -24.10 -40.81
CA PRO A 278 13.73 -23.10 -41.89
C PRO A 278 12.55 -22.12 -41.82
N VAL A 279 12.30 -21.49 -40.67
CA VAL A 279 11.23 -20.48 -40.55
C VAL A 279 11.80 -19.21 -39.90
N PRO A 280 11.67 -18.01 -40.52
CA PRO A 280 12.14 -16.77 -39.94
C PRO A 280 11.42 -16.51 -38.61
N THR A 281 12.20 -16.27 -37.56
CA THR A 281 11.66 -15.87 -36.25
C THR A 281 11.53 -14.36 -36.25
N ASP A 282 10.30 -13.86 -36.39
CA ASP A 282 10.02 -12.45 -36.09
C ASP A 282 10.08 -12.24 -34.57
N SER A 283 10.83 -11.20 -34.19
CA SER A 283 10.79 -10.44 -32.92
C SER A 283 11.94 -10.70 -31.94
N PRO A 284 12.77 -9.68 -31.62
CA PRO A 284 13.66 -9.72 -30.48
C PRO A 284 12.84 -9.76 -29.18
N THR A 285 13.25 -10.65 -28.28
CA THR A 285 12.67 -10.80 -26.95
C THR A 285 13.35 -9.79 -26.02
N THR A 286 12.65 -8.74 -25.58
CA THR A 286 13.18 -7.81 -24.58
C THR A 286 12.08 -7.39 -23.59
N TYR A 287 12.24 -7.95 -22.38
CA TYR A 287 11.74 -7.61 -21.04
C TYR A 287 10.32 -7.05 -20.83
N MET A 288 9.53 -7.85 -20.11
CA MET A 288 8.28 -7.47 -19.45
C MET A 288 8.61 -6.65 -18.20
N HIS A 289 8.35 -5.34 -18.22
CA HIS A 289 8.35 -4.53 -17.00
C HIS A 289 6.91 -4.51 -16.45
N MET A 290 6.63 -5.38 -15.48
CA MET A 290 5.33 -5.43 -14.80
C MET A 290 5.39 -4.51 -13.58
N LEU A 291 4.97 -3.25 -13.76
CA LEU A 291 4.79 -2.33 -12.63
C LEU A 291 3.45 -2.66 -11.95
N LEU A 292 3.53 -3.40 -10.83
CA LEU A 292 2.45 -3.52 -9.86
C LEU A 292 2.34 -2.20 -9.09
N LYS A 293 1.70 -1.19 -9.69
CA LYS A 293 1.46 0.08 -9.00
C LYS A 293 0.14 0.02 -8.23
N LYS A 294 0.26 0.10 -6.91
CA LYS A 294 -0.83 0.48 -6.00
C LYS A 294 -0.87 2.01 -6.00
N LEU A 295 -2.02 2.63 -6.27
CA LEU A 295 -2.54 3.88 -5.68
C LEU A 295 -3.42 4.66 -6.67
N VAL A 296 -4.10 5.67 -6.12
CA VAL A 296 -5.02 6.63 -6.74
C VAL A 296 -4.28 7.44 -7.81
N GLY A 297 -4.03 6.80 -8.95
CA GLY A 297 -3.30 7.35 -10.08
C GLY A 297 -1.77 7.31 -9.95
N GLY A 298 -1.09 7.31 -11.09
CA GLY A 298 0.37 7.27 -11.19
C GLY A 298 0.85 7.68 -12.58
N GLU A 299 2.02 8.34 -12.62
CA GLU A 299 2.66 8.83 -13.85
C GLU A 299 4.04 8.17 -14.02
N ALA A 300 4.47 7.97 -15.27
CA ALA A 300 5.83 7.59 -15.64
C ALA A 300 6.21 8.20 -16.99
N VAL A 301 7.48 8.58 -17.15
CA VAL A 301 8.02 9.08 -18.42
C VAL A 301 8.91 8.00 -19.05
N TYR A 302 8.73 7.76 -20.35
CA TYR A 302 9.53 6.82 -21.13
C TYR A 302 10.18 7.54 -22.32
N THR A 303 11.47 7.30 -22.53
CA THR A 303 12.21 7.75 -23.72
C THR A 303 12.42 6.57 -24.67
N PHE A 304 11.99 6.70 -25.92
CA PHE A 304 12.21 5.64 -26.92
C PHE A 304 13.51 5.89 -27.68
N ASP A 305 14.29 4.85 -27.91
CA ASP A 305 15.47 4.90 -28.77
C ASP A 305 15.46 3.73 -29.74
N ASP A 306 16.00 3.94 -30.93
CA ASP A 306 16.20 2.90 -31.92
C ASP A 306 17.66 2.49 -31.80
N ASP A 307 17.94 1.26 -31.33
CA ASP A 307 19.30 0.71 -31.19
C ASP A 307 19.95 0.40 -32.56
N SER A 308 19.71 1.25 -33.56
CA SER A 308 20.35 1.21 -34.87
C SER A 308 21.62 2.07 -34.91
N VAL A 309 22.62 1.72 -34.07
CA VAL A 309 24.05 1.99 -34.32
C VAL A 309 24.90 0.80 -33.87
#